data_AF-A0A957TXI5-F1
#
_entry.id   AF-A0A957TXI5-F1
#
_cell.length_a   1.000
_cell.length_b   1.000
_cell.length_c   1.000
_cell.angle_alpha   90.00
_cell.angle_beta   90.00
_cell.angle_gamma   90.00
#
_symmetry.space_group_name_H-M   'P 1'
#
loop_
_entity.id
_entity.type
_entity.pdbx_description
1 polymer ?
#
loop_
_entity_poly.entity_id
_entity_poly.type
_entity_poly.pdbx_seq_one_letter_code
_entity_poly.pdbx_strand_id
1 'polypeptide(L)'
;EPYWLDVAAFAAILDKTEAALADTAMTDLQKAVALYQGEFLAGFYVDNAPDFEAWVRTERERLHQLYYHALTCLIHHTERATDLSQAIDYTQQLLQVEPTDEEAHRRLMTLYVCNGQRSSALAQYELCCKLLAAELDVEPATETTALYQRIRQGNDSLHKATSPYTIAQPRTPALDPATEIAPVSSAPQQIAGTPTGQRAPLSDAPPLIGRQAIQQQILAEWQQTMAGRPHFCLIRGEAGIGKTRLAEEVLRWVEARNVAVTRARTYAAA
;
A
#
# COMPACT_ATOMS: atom_id res chain seq x y z
N GLU A 1 17.68 12.18 -33.62
CA GLU A 1 16.86 13.01 -32.70
C GLU A 1 16.72 12.24 -31.38
N PRO A 2 16.46 12.91 -30.23
CA PRO A 2 16.04 12.18 -29.04
C PRO A 2 14.65 11.57 -29.29
N TYR A 3 14.53 10.26 -29.18
CA TYR A 3 13.24 9.58 -29.24
C TYR A 3 12.51 9.75 -27.89
N TRP A 4 11.19 9.77 -27.92
CA TRP A 4 10.35 9.76 -26.73
C TRP A 4 9.79 8.35 -26.53
N LEU A 5 9.87 7.84 -25.30
CA LEU A 5 9.33 6.55 -24.91
C LEU A 5 8.40 6.76 -23.70
N ASP A 6 7.13 6.42 -23.89
CA ASP A 6 6.06 6.44 -22.88
C ASP A 6 6.46 5.68 -21.61
N VAL A 7 6.99 4.46 -21.75
CA VAL A 7 7.45 3.61 -20.64
C VAL A 7 8.58 4.26 -19.83
N ALA A 8 9.51 4.95 -20.51
CA ALA A 8 10.58 5.68 -19.82
C ALA A 8 10.04 6.93 -19.11
N ALA A 9 9.08 7.64 -19.71
CA ALA A 9 8.42 8.78 -19.09
C ALA A 9 7.60 8.34 -17.86
N PHE A 10 6.86 7.24 -17.96
CA PHE A 10 6.08 6.61 -16.89
C PHE A 10 6.97 6.23 -15.70
N ALA A 11 8.00 5.41 -15.93
CA ALA A 11 8.91 4.99 -14.86
C ALA A 11 9.63 6.19 -14.22
N ALA A 12 10.15 7.12 -15.02
CA ALA A 12 10.85 8.32 -14.52
C ALA A 12 9.94 9.35 -13.84
N ILE A 13 8.61 9.22 -13.95
CA ILE A 13 7.66 9.94 -13.11
C ILE A 13 7.52 9.21 -11.77
N LEU A 14 7.25 7.91 -11.80
CA LEU A 14 6.94 7.16 -10.57
C LEU A 14 8.13 7.11 -9.58
N ASP A 15 9.34 6.92 -10.09
CA ASP A 15 10.60 7.00 -9.31
C ASP A 15 10.77 8.36 -8.60
N LYS A 16 10.21 9.45 -9.14
CA LYS A 16 10.23 10.77 -8.50
C LYS A 16 9.12 10.93 -7.47
N THR A 17 7.94 10.35 -7.73
CA THR A 17 6.79 10.46 -6.84
C THR A 17 6.93 9.65 -5.54
N GLU A 18 7.64 8.51 -5.56
CA GLU A 18 7.91 7.73 -4.33
C GLU A 18 8.72 8.54 -3.28
N ALA A 19 9.40 9.59 -3.70
CA ALA A 19 10.15 10.52 -2.85
C ALA A 19 9.39 11.79 -2.44
N ALA A 20 8.16 12.04 -2.92
CA ALA A 20 7.49 13.34 -2.83
C ALA A 20 6.05 13.26 -2.27
N LEU A 21 5.79 13.98 -1.18
CA LEU A 21 4.50 14.04 -0.45
C LEU A 21 3.67 15.30 -0.78
N ALA A 22 3.80 15.88 -1.98
CA ALA A 22 3.22 17.17 -2.35
C ALA A 22 2.24 17.09 -3.55
N ASP A 23 1.41 18.11 -3.74
CA ASP A 23 0.44 18.21 -4.86
C ASP A 23 1.07 18.04 -6.25
N THR A 24 2.37 18.36 -6.39
CA THR A 24 3.15 18.10 -7.61
C THR A 24 3.23 16.61 -7.92
N ALA A 25 3.40 15.76 -6.90
CA ALA A 25 3.40 14.32 -7.05
C ALA A 25 2.03 13.80 -7.49
N MET A 26 0.93 14.43 -7.05
CA MET A 26 -0.42 14.07 -7.48
C MET A 26 -0.63 14.34 -8.99
N THR A 27 -0.23 15.53 -9.44
CA THR A 27 -0.30 15.92 -10.86
C THR A 27 0.57 15.02 -11.73
N ASP A 28 1.71 14.57 -11.21
CA ASP A 28 2.61 13.66 -11.92
C ASP A 28 2.08 12.21 -11.92
N LEU A 29 1.51 11.70 -10.83
CA LEU A 29 0.80 10.42 -10.79
C LEU A 29 -0.34 10.34 -11.81
N GLN A 30 -1.13 11.41 -11.96
CA GLN A 30 -2.19 11.50 -12.98
C GLN A 30 -1.63 11.38 -14.41
N LYS A 31 -0.48 12.03 -14.70
CA LYS A 31 0.20 11.88 -16.00
C LYS A 31 0.71 10.46 -16.21
N ALA A 32 1.29 9.84 -15.19
CA ALA A 32 1.75 8.46 -15.28
C ALA A 32 0.60 7.50 -15.62
N VAL A 33 -0.52 7.59 -14.90
CA VAL A 33 -1.71 6.77 -15.18
C VAL A 33 -2.23 7.00 -16.60
N ALA A 34 -2.23 8.24 -17.11
CA ALA A 34 -2.65 8.54 -18.49
C ALA A 34 -1.70 8.01 -19.59
N LEU A 35 -0.43 7.75 -19.28
CA LEU A 35 0.55 7.15 -20.19
C LEU A 35 0.39 5.64 -20.35
N TYR A 36 -0.21 4.96 -19.37
CA TYR A 36 -0.42 3.51 -19.42
C TYR A 36 -1.67 3.17 -20.24
N GLN A 37 -1.46 2.91 -21.54
CA GLN A 37 -2.54 2.70 -22.53
C GLN A 37 -2.88 1.21 -22.76
N GLY A 38 -2.20 0.28 -22.06
CA GLY A 38 -2.37 -1.16 -22.22
C GLY A 38 -1.12 -1.96 -21.86
N GLU A 39 -1.14 -3.27 -22.12
CA GLU A 39 -0.02 -4.16 -21.83
C GLU A 39 1.22 -3.82 -22.66
N PHE A 40 2.39 -3.74 -22.00
CA PHE A 40 3.66 -3.40 -22.65
C PHE A 40 4.02 -4.40 -23.76
N LEU A 41 4.27 -3.89 -24.97
CA LEU A 41 4.54 -4.71 -26.16
C LEU A 41 3.43 -5.75 -26.45
N ALA A 42 2.16 -5.42 -26.19
CA ALA A 42 1.02 -6.25 -26.57
C ALA A 42 1.07 -6.64 -28.06
N GLY A 43 0.95 -7.94 -28.35
CA GLY A 43 0.98 -8.47 -29.72
C GLY A 43 2.35 -8.48 -30.41
N PHE A 44 3.43 -8.03 -29.77
CA PHE A 44 4.79 -8.12 -30.28
C PHE A 44 5.51 -9.34 -29.70
N TYR A 45 6.07 -10.17 -30.57
CA TYR A 45 6.76 -11.42 -30.23
C TYR A 45 7.98 -11.60 -31.12
N VAL A 46 9.03 -12.25 -30.61
CA VAL A 46 10.25 -12.53 -31.38
C VAL A 46 10.53 -14.04 -31.45
N ASP A 47 10.51 -14.59 -32.66
CA ASP A 47 10.75 -16.01 -32.89
C ASP A 47 12.10 -16.48 -32.33
N ASN A 48 12.08 -17.60 -31.60
CA ASN A 48 13.26 -18.26 -31.01
C ASN A 48 14.06 -17.41 -29.99
N ALA A 49 13.44 -16.42 -29.34
CA ALA A 49 14.10 -15.56 -28.35
C ALA A 49 13.53 -15.74 -26.91
N PRO A 50 13.77 -16.89 -26.24
CA PRO A 50 13.19 -17.17 -24.92
C PRO A 50 13.61 -16.17 -23.83
N ASP A 51 14.85 -15.68 -23.87
CA ASP A 51 15.35 -14.68 -22.92
C ASP A 51 14.64 -13.31 -23.10
N PHE A 52 14.27 -12.98 -24.34
CA PHE A 52 13.48 -11.77 -24.63
C PHE A 52 12.07 -11.89 -24.08
N GLU A 53 11.38 -13.00 -24.32
CA GLU A 53 10.03 -13.25 -23.79
C GLU A 53 10.00 -13.28 -22.25
N ALA A 54 11.04 -13.83 -21.61
CA ALA A 54 11.22 -13.80 -20.15
C ALA A 54 11.43 -12.37 -19.61
N TRP A 55 12.22 -11.55 -20.31
CA TRP A 55 12.40 -10.13 -20.01
C TRP A 55 11.09 -9.34 -20.19
N VAL A 56 10.38 -9.50 -21.32
CA VAL A 56 9.09 -8.84 -21.58
C VAL A 56 8.08 -9.16 -20.48
N ARG A 57 7.99 -10.42 -20.03
CA ARG A 57 7.10 -10.80 -18.92
C ARG A 57 7.46 -10.10 -17.61
N THR A 58 8.75 -10.00 -17.31
CA THR A 58 9.25 -9.34 -16.10
C THR A 58 8.99 -7.84 -16.14
N GLU A 59 9.15 -7.20 -17.30
CA GLU A 59 8.91 -5.77 -17.49
C GLU A 59 7.40 -5.45 -17.49
N ARG A 60 6.55 -6.30 -18.07
CA ARG A 60 5.09 -6.21 -17.95
C ARG A 60 4.64 -6.22 -16.50
N GLU A 61 5.11 -7.19 -15.70
CA GLU A 61 4.83 -7.27 -14.26
C GLU A 61 5.31 -6.01 -13.52
N ARG A 62 6.54 -5.54 -13.80
CA ARG A 62 7.08 -4.33 -13.17
C ARG A 62 6.23 -3.09 -13.46
N LEU A 63 5.81 -2.90 -14.70
CA LEU A 63 4.98 -1.77 -15.12
C LEU A 63 3.55 -1.87 -14.58
N HIS A 64 3.00 -3.09 -14.51
CA HIS A 64 1.72 -3.40 -13.90
C HIS A 64 1.68 -3.03 -12.40
N GLN A 65 2.66 -3.50 -11.61
CA GLN A 65 2.79 -3.16 -10.18
C GLN A 65 2.92 -1.64 -9.95
N LEU A 66 3.67 -0.96 -10.81
CA LEU A 66 3.81 0.50 -10.78
C LEU A 66 2.49 1.23 -11.09
N TYR A 67 1.72 0.75 -12.07
CA TYR A 67 0.42 1.32 -12.43
C TYR A 67 -0.62 1.11 -11.31
N TYR A 68 -0.70 -0.11 -10.77
CA TYR A 68 -1.53 -0.45 -9.61
C TYR A 68 -1.23 0.45 -8.41
N HIS A 69 0.06 0.66 -8.10
CA HIS A 69 0.48 1.55 -7.02
C HIS A 69 0.05 3.00 -7.27
N ALA A 70 0.26 3.50 -8.50
CA ALA A 70 -0.14 4.86 -8.87
C ALA A 70 -1.64 5.09 -8.72
N LEU A 71 -2.48 4.18 -9.24
CA LEU A 71 -3.93 4.22 -9.05
C LEU A 71 -4.32 4.19 -7.57
N THR A 72 -3.73 3.30 -6.79
CA THR A 72 -4.00 3.20 -5.33
C THR A 72 -3.73 4.54 -4.61
N CYS A 73 -2.65 5.23 -4.96
CA CYS A 73 -2.32 6.56 -4.43
C CYS A 73 -3.32 7.64 -4.89
N LEU A 74 -3.74 7.64 -6.15
CA LEU A 74 -4.75 8.58 -6.68
C LEU A 74 -6.12 8.38 -6.01
N ILE A 75 -6.55 7.12 -5.81
CA ILE A 75 -7.79 6.78 -5.09
C ILE A 75 -7.75 7.32 -3.67
N HIS A 76 -6.70 7.00 -2.90
CA HIS A 76 -6.60 7.48 -1.51
C HIS A 76 -6.51 9.01 -1.38
N HIS A 77 -5.95 9.70 -2.36
CA HIS A 77 -5.96 11.16 -2.38
C HIS A 77 -7.34 11.74 -2.70
N THR A 78 -8.01 11.22 -3.74
CA THR A 78 -9.34 11.69 -4.17
C THR A 78 -10.42 11.40 -3.12
N GLU A 79 -10.36 10.25 -2.43
CA GLU A 79 -11.18 9.94 -1.26
C GLU A 79 -11.01 11.00 -0.15
N ARG A 80 -9.77 11.40 0.18
CA ARG A 80 -9.48 12.42 1.20
C ARG A 80 -9.90 13.83 0.77
N ALA A 81 -9.84 14.12 -0.53
CA ALA A 81 -10.32 15.36 -1.13
C ALA A 81 -11.85 15.38 -1.31
N THR A 82 -12.55 14.28 -1.02
CA THR A 82 -13.99 14.07 -1.26
C THR A 82 -14.42 14.20 -2.74
N ASP A 83 -13.48 14.07 -3.68
CA ASP A 83 -13.77 13.98 -5.11
C ASP A 83 -14.20 12.55 -5.46
N LEU A 84 -15.48 12.27 -5.19
CA LEU A 84 -16.06 10.95 -5.41
C LEU A 84 -16.05 10.52 -6.88
N SER A 85 -16.08 11.47 -7.82
CA SER A 85 -16.12 11.16 -9.25
C SER A 85 -14.77 10.62 -9.71
N GLN A 86 -13.68 11.34 -9.42
CA GLN A 86 -12.35 10.83 -9.73
C GLN A 86 -12.01 9.55 -8.96
N ALA A 87 -12.44 9.42 -7.70
CA ALA A 87 -12.25 8.18 -6.94
C ALA A 87 -12.95 6.98 -7.60
N ILE A 88 -14.17 7.17 -8.14
CA ILE A 88 -14.88 6.16 -8.93
C ILE A 88 -14.08 5.81 -10.18
N ASP A 89 -13.65 6.80 -10.96
CA ASP A 89 -12.95 6.59 -12.23
C ASP A 89 -11.63 5.82 -12.04
N TYR A 90 -10.81 6.19 -11.05
CA TYR A 90 -9.56 5.47 -10.77
C TYR A 90 -9.81 4.06 -10.20
N THR A 91 -10.87 3.85 -9.40
CA THR A 91 -11.20 2.51 -8.90
C THR A 91 -11.77 1.61 -10.02
N GLN A 92 -12.47 2.18 -11.00
CA GLN A 92 -12.88 1.47 -12.21
C GLN A 92 -11.68 1.07 -13.08
N GLN A 93 -10.70 1.95 -13.26
CA GLN A 93 -9.44 1.62 -13.96
C GLN A 93 -8.66 0.52 -13.23
N LEU A 94 -8.63 0.55 -11.91
CA LEU A 94 -8.01 -0.50 -11.10
C LEU A 94 -8.65 -1.87 -11.37
N LEU A 95 -9.99 -1.94 -11.40
CA LEU A 95 -10.75 -3.16 -11.69
C LEU A 95 -10.74 -3.60 -13.16
N GLN A 96 -10.26 -2.77 -14.11
CA GLN A 96 -9.97 -3.23 -15.47
C GLN A 96 -8.66 -4.02 -15.57
N VAL A 97 -7.75 -3.78 -14.62
CA VAL A 97 -6.42 -4.38 -14.57
C VAL A 97 -6.36 -5.53 -13.56
N GLU A 98 -7.07 -5.41 -12.43
CA GLU A 98 -7.26 -6.45 -11.41
C GLU A 98 -8.76 -6.76 -11.20
N PRO A 99 -9.42 -7.51 -12.12
CA PRO A 99 -10.86 -7.78 -12.05
C PRO A 99 -11.30 -8.55 -10.79
N THR A 100 -10.39 -9.31 -10.19
CA THR A 100 -10.60 -10.09 -8.97
C THR A 100 -10.23 -9.37 -7.68
N ASP A 101 -9.79 -8.09 -7.71
CA ASP A 101 -9.54 -7.32 -6.48
C ASP A 101 -10.86 -6.98 -5.77
N GLU A 102 -11.23 -7.84 -4.85
CA GLU A 102 -12.43 -7.71 -4.03
C GLU A 102 -12.41 -6.46 -3.12
N GLU A 103 -11.24 -5.96 -2.72
CA GLU A 103 -11.15 -4.72 -1.95
C GLU A 103 -11.46 -3.50 -2.82
N ALA A 104 -10.97 -3.47 -4.07
CA ALA A 104 -11.38 -2.47 -5.05
C ALA A 104 -12.88 -2.53 -5.36
N HIS A 105 -13.48 -3.73 -5.47
CA HIS A 105 -14.94 -3.89 -5.59
C HIS A 105 -15.68 -3.29 -4.37
N ARG A 106 -15.27 -3.63 -3.13
CA ARG A 106 -15.86 -3.06 -1.89
C ARG A 106 -15.72 -1.53 -1.83
N ARG A 107 -14.58 -1.00 -2.27
CA ARG A 107 -14.32 0.44 -2.32
C ARG A 107 -15.24 1.13 -3.32
N LEU A 108 -15.36 0.61 -4.55
CA LEU A 108 -16.26 1.14 -5.57
C LEU A 108 -17.74 1.07 -5.15
N MET A 109 -18.17 -0.02 -4.50
CA MET A 109 -19.50 -0.11 -3.88
C MET A 109 -19.74 1.01 -2.86
N THR A 110 -18.74 1.31 -2.04
CA THR A 110 -18.82 2.37 -1.01
C THR A 110 -18.88 3.76 -1.66
N LEU A 111 -18.02 4.03 -2.63
CA LEU A 111 -17.99 5.29 -3.40
C LEU A 111 -19.32 5.55 -4.12
N TYR A 112 -19.90 4.53 -4.76
CA TYR A 112 -21.22 4.65 -5.38
C TYR A 112 -22.32 5.02 -4.37
N VAL A 113 -22.31 4.48 -3.15
CA VAL A 113 -23.29 4.89 -2.12
C VAL A 113 -23.05 6.31 -1.65
N CYS A 114 -21.79 6.72 -1.43
CA CYS A 114 -21.45 8.11 -1.11
C CYS A 114 -21.93 9.08 -2.21
N ASN A 115 -21.89 8.67 -3.47
CA ASN A 115 -22.36 9.43 -4.64
C ASN A 115 -23.88 9.28 -4.89
N GLY A 116 -24.64 8.66 -3.99
CA GLY A 116 -26.10 8.43 -4.13
C GLY A 116 -26.50 7.33 -5.13
N GLN A 117 -25.55 6.70 -5.80
CA GLN A 117 -25.72 5.70 -6.86
C GLN A 117 -25.91 4.27 -6.30
N ARG A 118 -26.86 4.09 -5.37
CA ARG A 118 -27.11 2.82 -4.67
C ARG A 118 -27.32 1.62 -5.60
N SER A 119 -28.01 1.81 -6.73
CA SER A 119 -28.22 0.73 -7.71
C SER A 119 -26.91 0.25 -8.35
N SER A 120 -25.97 1.16 -8.62
CA SER A 120 -24.63 0.84 -9.13
C SER A 120 -23.83 0.05 -8.10
N ALA A 121 -23.94 0.38 -6.81
CA ALA A 121 -23.29 -0.37 -5.74
C ALA A 121 -23.81 -1.81 -5.61
N LEU A 122 -25.12 -2.03 -5.79
CA LEU A 122 -25.69 -3.39 -5.77
C LEU A 122 -25.28 -4.18 -7.02
N ALA A 123 -25.26 -3.54 -8.21
CA ALA A 123 -24.77 -4.16 -9.43
C ALA A 123 -23.27 -4.51 -9.38
N GLN A 124 -22.45 -3.69 -8.70
CA GLN A 124 -21.02 -3.94 -8.52
C GLN A 124 -20.76 -5.19 -7.68
N TYR A 125 -21.57 -5.46 -6.66
CA TYR A 125 -21.51 -6.72 -5.90
C TYR A 125 -21.81 -7.93 -6.80
N GLU A 126 -22.85 -7.85 -7.62
CA GLU A 126 -23.20 -8.93 -8.56
C GLU A 126 -22.11 -9.17 -9.61
N LEU A 127 -21.41 -8.12 -10.05
CA LEU A 127 -20.25 -8.22 -10.92
C LEU A 127 -19.07 -8.91 -10.22
N CYS A 128 -18.75 -8.48 -8.99
CA CYS A 128 -17.72 -9.09 -8.16
C CYS A 128 -17.95 -10.61 -7.97
N CYS A 129 -19.18 -11.00 -7.61
CA CYS A 129 -19.55 -12.42 -7.47
C CYS A 129 -19.34 -13.22 -8.76
N LYS A 130 -19.68 -12.64 -9.93
CA LYS A 130 -19.51 -13.30 -11.23
C LYS A 130 -18.04 -13.47 -11.60
N LEU A 131 -17.20 -12.46 -11.35
CA LEU A 131 -15.77 -12.51 -11.65
C LEU A 131 -15.03 -13.49 -10.75
N LEU A 132 -15.26 -13.43 -9.42
CA LEU A 132 -14.65 -14.37 -8.47
C LEU A 132 -15.03 -15.83 -8.75
N ALA A 133 -16.29 -16.09 -9.09
CA ALA A 133 -16.73 -17.43 -9.48
C ALA A 133 -16.15 -17.90 -10.83
N ALA A 134 -15.99 -16.99 -11.81
CA ALA A 134 -15.49 -17.33 -13.14
C ALA A 134 -13.97 -17.53 -13.20
N GLU A 135 -13.20 -16.75 -12.44
CA GLU A 135 -11.73 -16.71 -12.53
C GLU A 135 -11.05 -17.51 -11.41
N LEU A 136 -11.66 -17.59 -10.23
CA LEU A 136 -11.06 -18.19 -9.03
C LEU A 136 -11.86 -19.36 -8.43
N ASP A 137 -13.10 -19.60 -8.88
CA ASP A 137 -14.05 -20.58 -8.33
C ASP A 137 -14.29 -20.39 -6.80
N VAL A 138 -14.38 -19.13 -6.36
CA VAL A 138 -14.63 -18.77 -4.95
C VAL A 138 -15.86 -17.87 -4.79
N GLU A 139 -16.50 -17.99 -3.62
CA GLU A 139 -17.52 -17.05 -3.15
C GLU A 139 -16.87 -15.75 -2.59
N PRO A 140 -17.57 -14.61 -2.64
CA PRO A 140 -17.09 -13.35 -2.03
C PRO A 140 -16.94 -13.47 -0.51
N ALA A 141 -15.95 -12.76 0.03
CA ALA A 141 -15.68 -12.67 1.45
C ALA A 141 -16.88 -12.14 2.27
N THR A 142 -16.87 -12.47 3.55
CA THR A 142 -17.97 -12.15 4.48
C THR A 142 -18.20 -10.64 4.59
N GLU A 143 -17.13 -9.86 4.49
CA GLU A 143 -17.05 -8.41 4.54
C GLU A 143 -17.77 -7.76 3.35
N THR A 144 -17.58 -8.31 2.15
CA THR A 144 -18.19 -7.88 0.89
C THR A 144 -19.68 -8.17 0.91
N THR A 145 -20.06 -9.39 1.31
CA THR A 145 -21.47 -9.78 1.47
C THR A 145 -22.16 -8.96 2.57
N ALA A 146 -21.48 -8.67 3.69
CA ALA A 146 -21.99 -7.80 4.75
C ALA A 146 -22.12 -6.32 4.31
N LEU A 147 -21.26 -5.83 3.41
CA LEU A 147 -21.44 -4.53 2.77
C LEU A 147 -22.67 -4.53 1.88
N TYR A 148 -22.81 -5.51 0.98
CA TYR A 148 -24.00 -5.66 0.12
C TYR A 148 -25.30 -5.68 0.93
N GLN A 149 -25.38 -6.48 2.01
CA GLN A 149 -26.60 -6.54 2.84
C GLN A 149 -26.92 -5.19 3.51
N ARG A 150 -25.93 -4.44 4.00
CA ARG A 150 -26.12 -3.09 4.55
C ARG A 150 -26.67 -2.12 3.50
N ILE A 151 -26.09 -2.13 2.30
CA ILE A 151 -26.53 -1.30 1.16
C ILE A 151 -27.94 -1.71 0.73
N ARG A 152 -28.25 -3.01 0.69
CA ARG A 152 -29.57 -3.53 0.30
C ARG A 152 -30.66 -3.17 1.31
N GLN A 153 -30.35 -3.17 2.61
CA GLN A 153 -31.27 -2.74 3.67
C GLN A 153 -31.50 -1.22 3.67
N GLY A 154 -30.53 -0.43 3.20
CA GLY A 154 -30.70 1.02 3.07
C GLY A 154 -30.59 1.78 4.39
N ASN A 155 -29.81 1.26 5.34
CA ASN A 155 -29.55 1.95 6.59
C ASN A 155 -28.73 3.23 6.30
N ASP A 156 -29.37 4.39 6.52
CA ASP A 156 -28.77 5.75 6.45
C ASP A 156 -27.49 5.92 7.28
N SER A 157 -27.19 4.97 8.15
CA SER A 157 -25.94 4.86 8.91
C SER A 157 -24.69 4.97 8.05
N LEU A 158 -24.73 4.64 6.75
CA LEU A 158 -23.59 4.84 5.84
C LEU A 158 -23.19 6.33 5.77
N HIS A 159 -24.13 7.28 5.64
CA HIS A 159 -23.83 8.72 5.65
C HIS A 159 -23.19 9.25 6.94
N LYS A 160 -23.20 8.46 8.02
CA LYS A 160 -22.57 8.80 9.32
C LYS A 160 -21.40 7.88 9.71
N ALA A 161 -21.16 6.83 8.95
CA ALA A 161 -20.10 5.84 9.16
C ALA A 161 -19.02 5.87 8.05
N THR A 162 -19.22 6.62 6.96
CA THR A 162 -18.24 6.81 5.88
C THR A 162 -17.10 7.77 6.25
N SER A 163 -16.49 7.56 7.42
CA SER A 163 -15.05 7.69 7.58
C SER A 163 -14.47 6.27 7.66
N PRO A 164 -13.86 5.73 6.59
CA PRO A 164 -13.17 4.45 6.62
C PRO A 164 -11.97 4.41 7.60
N TYR A 165 -11.57 5.56 8.15
CA TYR A 165 -10.62 5.67 9.25
C TYR A 165 -11.29 6.18 10.54
N THR A 166 -12.19 5.36 11.08
CA THR A 166 -12.46 5.38 12.53
C THR A 166 -11.73 4.20 13.16
N ILE A 167 -10.48 4.43 13.58
CA ILE A 167 -9.84 3.54 14.56
C ILE A 167 -10.78 3.50 15.77
N ALA A 168 -11.27 2.31 16.11
CA ALA A 168 -12.17 2.15 17.24
C ALA A 168 -11.49 2.66 18.50
N GLN A 169 -11.96 3.79 19.04
CA GLN A 169 -11.45 4.30 20.31
C GLN A 169 -11.67 3.22 21.38
N PRO A 170 -10.61 2.70 22.03
CA PRO A 170 -10.80 1.84 23.18
C PRO A 170 -11.51 2.68 24.25
N ARG A 171 -12.73 2.28 24.60
CA ARG A 171 -13.51 2.92 25.67
C ARG A 171 -12.65 2.95 26.93
N THR A 172 -12.39 4.14 27.45
CA THR A 172 -11.72 4.31 28.74
C THR A 172 -12.54 3.63 29.83
N PRO A 173 -12.01 2.64 30.57
CA PRO A 173 -12.44 2.45 31.93
C PRO A 173 -11.93 3.66 32.72
N ALA A 174 -12.83 4.36 33.41
CA ALA A 174 -12.41 5.40 34.35
C ALA A 174 -11.67 4.73 35.52
N LEU A 175 -10.47 5.22 35.84
CA LEU A 175 -9.81 4.93 37.11
C LEU A 175 -8.99 6.15 37.56
N ASP A 176 -8.92 6.30 38.88
CA ASP A 176 -8.49 7.50 39.58
C ASP A 176 -6.96 7.78 39.54
N PRO A 177 -6.52 9.02 39.85
CA PRO A 177 -5.11 9.41 39.72
C PRO A 177 -4.27 9.11 40.98
N ALA A 178 -3.15 8.40 40.83
CA ALA A 178 -2.01 8.47 41.76
C ALA A 178 -0.72 7.88 41.15
N THR A 179 0.44 8.40 41.61
CA THR A 179 1.79 7.77 41.59
C THR A 179 2.42 7.64 40.18
N GLU A 180 3.24 8.58 39.69
CA GLU A 180 4.57 9.01 40.19
C GLU A 180 5.54 7.81 40.31
N ILE A 181 6.65 7.77 39.57
CA ILE A 181 7.96 8.33 39.97
C ILE A 181 8.86 8.47 38.72
N ALA A 182 9.74 9.48 38.74
CA ALA A 182 10.71 9.79 37.68
C ALA A 182 12.14 9.22 37.97
N PRO A 183 13.27 9.86 37.60
CA PRO A 183 14.16 9.31 36.57
C PRO A 183 15.58 8.95 37.06
N VAL A 184 16.43 8.37 36.19
CA VAL A 184 17.87 8.13 36.48
C VAL A 184 18.78 8.55 35.33
N SER A 185 19.94 9.10 35.70
CA SER A 185 21.02 9.70 34.88
C SER A 185 22.36 8.95 35.10
N SER A 186 23.40 9.05 34.27
CA SER A 186 23.61 9.87 33.06
C SER A 186 24.70 9.30 32.13
N ALA A 187 24.91 10.02 31.01
CA ALA A 187 26.08 10.09 30.10
C ALA A 187 27.48 10.19 30.78
N PRO A 188 28.61 10.32 30.04
CA PRO A 188 28.89 10.05 28.60
C PRO A 188 30.15 9.19 28.34
N GLN A 189 30.41 8.79 27.08
CA GLN A 189 31.79 8.70 26.57
C GLN A 189 31.87 8.85 25.04
N GLN A 190 32.81 9.70 24.58
CA GLN A 190 33.07 10.00 23.17
C GLN A 190 34.25 9.17 22.65
N ILE A 191 34.21 8.75 21.39
CA ILE A 191 35.42 8.65 20.55
C ILE A 191 35.09 9.26 19.19
N ALA A 192 35.92 10.19 18.73
CA ALA A 192 35.75 10.88 17.44
C ALA A 192 36.52 10.15 16.32
N GLY A 193 36.03 10.27 15.08
CA GLY A 193 36.71 9.72 13.91
C GLY A 193 35.90 9.90 12.62
N THR A 194 35.99 11.07 12.00
CA THR A 194 35.60 11.24 10.58
C THR A 194 36.68 10.61 9.70
N PRO A 195 36.30 9.96 8.60
CA PRO A 195 36.61 10.62 7.33
C PRO A 195 35.49 10.60 6.29
N THR A 196 35.60 11.60 5.43
CA THR A 196 34.91 11.87 4.17
C THR A 196 34.61 10.64 3.29
N GLY A 197 33.32 10.48 2.97
CA GLY A 197 32.84 10.27 1.59
C GLY A 197 33.21 8.98 0.84
N GLN A 198 32.28 8.03 0.80
CA GLN A 198 32.05 7.20 -0.39
C GLN A 198 30.60 6.69 -0.45
N ARG A 199 29.86 7.08 -1.49
CA ARG A 199 28.59 6.45 -1.91
C ARG A 199 28.94 5.33 -2.90
N ALA A 200 28.66 4.07 -2.55
CA ALA A 200 28.58 2.91 -3.46
C ALA A 200 28.15 1.67 -2.65
N PRO A 201 27.67 0.58 -3.30
CA PRO A 201 26.65 0.55 -4.35
C PRO A 201 25.52 -0.46 -3.98
N LEU A 202 24.65 -0.76 -4.95
CA LEU A 202 23.60 -1.79 -4.91
C LEU A 202 24.13 -3.18 -4.45
N SER A 203 23.36 -3.95 -3.67
CA SER A 203 23.62 -5.40 -3.51
C SER A 203 22.38 -6.21 -3.05
N ASP A 204 21.91 -7.07 -3.96
CA ASP A 204 21.62 -8.50 -3.77
C ASP A 204 20.85 -8.95 -2.53
N ALA A 205 19.63 -8.44 -2.39
CA ALA A 205 18.63 -9.02 -1.50
C ALA A 205 17.39 -9.36 -2.34
N PRO A 206 17.01 -10.64 -2.54
CA PRO A 206 15.84 -10.98 -3.35
C PRO A 206 14.57 -10.35 -2.74
N PRO A 207 13.64 -9.86 -3.58
CA PRO A 207 12.45 -9.15 -3.12
C PRO A 207 11.59 -10.03 -2.21
N LEU A 208 10.98 -9.41 -1.21
CA LEU A 208 10.05 -10.07 -0.28
C LEU A 208 8.68 -10.28 -0.94
N ILE A 209 8.61 -11.31 -1.80
CA ILE A 209 7.37 -11.73 -2.48
C ILE A 209 6.31 -12.13 -1.43
N GLY A 210 5.07 -11.67 -1.64
CA GLY A 210 3.90 -12.11 -0.87
C GLY A 210 3.74 -11.54 0.55
N ARG A 211 4.45 -10.45 0.92
CA ARG A 211 4.34 -9.85 2.28
C ARG A 211 4.18 -8.33 2.35
N GLN A 212 3.90 -7.69 1.23
CA GLN A 212 3.70 -6.24 1.16
C GLN A 212 2.60 -5.74 2.13
N ALA A 213 1.49 -6.47 2.29
CA ALA A 213 0.43 -6.12 3.24
C ALA A 213 0.90 -6.05 4.71
N ILE A 214 1.66 -7.05 5.18
CA ILE A 214 2.18 -7.07 6.57
C ILE A 214 3.25 -5.98 6.74
N GLN A 215 4.07 -5.73 5.71
CA GLN A 215 5.05 -4.64 5.73
C GLN A 215 4.36 -3.27 5.80
N GLN A 216 3.34 -3.03 4.98
CA GLN A 216 2.53 -1.80 5.00
C GLN A 216 1.86 -1.59 6.37
N GLN A 217 1.33 -2.65 7.00
CA GLN A 217 0.74 -2.58 8.34
C GLN A 217 1.76 -2.10 9.39
N ILE A 218 2.98 -2.66 9.40
CA ILE A 218 4.05 -2.23 10.35
C ILE A 218 4.47 -0.77 10.07
N LEU A 219 4.51 -0.36 8.80
CA LEU A 219 4.84 1.02 8.42
C LEU A 219 3.75 2.04 8.79
N ALA A 220 2.47 1.66 8.70
CA ALA A 220 1.34 2.48 9.12
C ALA A 220 1.33 2.71 10.65
N GLU A 221 1.66 1.69 11.44
CA GLU A 221 1.86 1.81 12.89
C GLU A 221 3.08 2.69 13.22
N TRP A 222 4.18 2.55 12.47
CA TRP A 222 5.37 3.39 12.65
C TRP A 222 5.06 4.88 12.37
N GLN A 223 4.30 5.21 11.33
CA GLN A 223 3.88 6.59 11.08
C GLN A 223 3.09 7.19 12.24
N GLN A 224 2.31 6.38 12.97
CA GLN A 224 1.58 6.82 14.17
C GLN A 224 2.49 7.03 15.39
N THR A 225 3.65 6.37 15.49
CA THR A 225 4.64 6.65 16.56
C THR A 225 5.18 8.08 16.52
N MET A 226 5.30 8.65 15.31
CA MET A 226 5.79 10.02 15.10
C MET A 226 4.85 11.09 15.67
N ALA A 227 3.61 10.73 16.04
CA ALA A 227 2.68 11.57 16.80
C ALA A 227 2.96 11.61 18.32
N GLY A 228 4.12 11.11 18.77
CA GLY A 228 4.62 11.32 20.14
C GLY A 228 4.23 10.25 21.16
N ARG A 229 3.84 9.04 20.71
CA ARG A 229 3.59 7.88 21.60
C ARG A 229 4.45 6.69 21.19
N PRO A 230 5.16 6.01 22.12
CA PRO A 230 5.88 4.79 21.80
C PRO A 230 4.88 3.67 21.48
N HIS A 231 5.06 2.98 20.35
CA HIS A 231 4.30 1.79 19.99
C HIS A 231 5.22 0.57 20.00
N PHE A 232 4.66 -0.61 20.27
CA PHE A 232 5.38 -1.88 20.31
C PHE A 232 4.76 -2.86 19.32
N CYS A 233 5.54 -3.30 18.33
CA CYS A 233 5.10 -4.26 17.32
C CYS A 233 5.78 -5.62 17.56
N LEU A 234 5.00 -6.71 17.56
CA LEU A 234 5.49 -8.07 17.78
C LEU A 234 5.24 -8.97 16.57
N ILE A 235 6.31 -9.30 15.84
CA ILE A 235 6.25 -10.18 14.67
C ILE A 235 6.31 -11.64 15.13
N ARG A 236 5.18 -12.36 15.03
CA ARG A 236 5.08 -13.82 15.30
C ARG A 236 4.97 -14.63 14.00
N GLY A 237 5.19 -15.94 14.11
CA GLY A 237 5.19 -16.88 12.98
C GLY A 237 6.20 -18.00 13.15
N GLU A 238 6.16 -19.01 12.28
CA GLU A 238 6.96 -20.24 12.37
C GLU A 238 8.48 -20.04 12.22
N ALA A 239 9.28 -21.04 12.59
CA ALA A 239 10.73 -21.01 12.35
C ALA A 239 11.03 -20.98 10.84
N GLY A 240 12.12 -20.34 10.43
CA GLY A 240 12.49 -20.22 9.01
C GLY A 240 11.62 -19.26 8.17
N ILE A 241 10.40 -18.90 8.62
CA ILE A 241 9.41 -18.12 7.85
C ILE A 241 9.84 -16.67 7.51
N GLY A 242 11.06 -16.22 7.81
CA GLY A 242 11.56 -14.89 7.39
C GLY A 242 11.18 -13.70 8.28
N LYS A 243 10.78 -13.91 9.54
CA LYS A 243 10.46 -12.81 10.50
C LYS A 243 11.59 -11.80 10.65
N THR A 244 12.82 -12.28 10.79
CA THR A 244 14.03 -11.45 10.91
C THR A 244 14.27 -10.63 9.64
N ARG A 245 14.04 -11.22 8.47
CA ARG A 245 14.14 -10.56 7.16
C ARG A 245 13.14 -9.41 7.04
N LEU A 246 11.88 -9.64 7.42
CA LEU A 246 10.82 -8.62 7.45
C LEU A 246 11.19 -7.46 8.39
N ALA A 247 11.67 -7.75 9.60
CA ALA A 247 12.15 -6.74 10.53
C ALA A 247 13.31 -5.93 9.95
N GLU A 248 14.29 -6.58 9.31
CA GLU A 248 15.45 -5.95 8.68
C GLU A 248 15.10 -5.11 7.44
N GLU A 249 14.01 -5.42 6.74
CA GLU A 249 13.47 -4.60 5.65
C GLU A 249 12.82 -3.31 6.18
N VAL A 250 11.97 -3.44 7.21
CA VAL A 250 11.35 -2.29 7.90
C VAL A 250 12.42 -1.38 8.52
N LEU A 251 13.43 -1.94 9.20
CA LEU A 251 14.51 -1.16 9.81
C LEU A 251 15.32 -0.39 8.75
N ARG A 252 15.62 -0.99 7.59
CA ARG A 252 16.27 -0.30 6.46
C ARG A 252 15.41 0.85 5.91
N TRP A 253 14.09 0.65 5.81
CA TRP A 253 13.15 1.67 5.34
C TRP A 253 13.07 2.87 6.32
N VAL A 254 13.21 2.63 7.62
CA VAL A 254 13.25 3.67 8.68
C VAL A 254 14.62 4.38 8.71
N GLU A 255 15.72 3.65 8.57
CA GLU A 255 17.08 4.20 8.48
C GLU A 255 17.23 5.15 7.28
N ALA A 256 16.63 4.80 6.13
CA ALA A 256 16.56 5.66 4.95
C ALA A 256 15.84 7.00 5.18
N ARG A 257 15.08 7.14 6.28
CA ARG A 257 14.36 8.35 6.69
C ARG A 257 15.04 9.11 7.83
N ASN A 258 16.34 8.85 8.05
CA ASN A 258 17.19 9.58 8.99
C ASN A 258 16.76 9.47 10.47
N VAL A 259 15.97 8.45 10.81
CA VAL A 259 15.58 8.16 12.20
C VAL A 259 16.61 7.24 12.85
N ALA A 260 16.99 7.54 14.09
CA ALA A 260 17.95 6.75 14.84
C ALA A 260 17.37 5.37 15.17
N VAL A 261 17.99 4.30 14.65
CA VAL A 261 17.57 2.91 14.84
C VAL A 261 18.60 2.16 15.66
N THR A 262 18.15 1.56 16.78
CA THR A 262 18.94 0.66 17.61
C THR A 262 18.47 -0.77 17.41
N ARG A 263 19.40 -1.69 17.12
CA ARG A 263 19.10 -3.12 16.92
C ARG A 263 19.73 -3.95 18.03
N ALA A 264 18.95 -4.84 18.64
CA ALA A 264 19.43 -5.82 19.61
C ALA A 264 18.90 -7.21 19.23
N ARG A 265 19.69 -8.26 19.51
CA ARG A 265 19.28 -9.66 19.34
C ARG A 265 19.49 -10.38 20.66
N THR A 266 18.43 -10.96 21.21
CA THR A 266 18.47 -11.83 22.39
C THR A 266 18.09 -13.24 21.97
N TYR A 267 18.82 -14.22 22.49
CA TYR A 267 18.55 -15.64 22.31
C TYR A 267 18.16 -16.22 23.67
N ALA A 268 17.28 -17.22 23.69
CA ALA A 268 17.07 -17.99 24.90
C ALA A 268 18.38 -18.70 25.27
N ALA A 269 18.79 -18.63 26.53
CA ALA A 269 19.82 -19.51 27.05
C ALA A 269 19.29 -20.95 26.96
N ALA A 270 20.13 -21.86 26.44
CA ALA A 270 19.84 -23.29 26.33
C ALA A 270 19.91 -23.98 27.70
#